data_AF-A0A1X6MNP6-F1
#
_entry.id   AF-A0A1X6MNP6-F1
#
_cell.length_a   1.000
_cell.length_b   1.000
_cell.length_c   1.000
_cell.angle_alpha   90.00
_cell.angle_beta   90.00
_cell.angle_gamma   90.00
#
_symmetry.space_group_name_H-M   'P 1'
#
loop_
_entity.id
_entity.type
_entity.pdbx_description
1 polymer ?
#
loop_
_entity_poly.entity_id
_entity_poly.type
_entity_poly.pdbx_seq_one_letter_code
_entity_poly.pdbx_strand_id
1 'polypeptide(L)'
;VDFDYTPKWKRVEWGAPGQFYLDEVTFPKVLKDKRYKYRVVSGSTDLGIREPYDVQADGSQRINFLEYNQGYGIRDTNTVTVYLVDPETATEYKLTQSQ
;
A
#
# COMPACT_ATOMS: atom_id res chain seq x y z
N VAL A 1 -18.63 -2.90 -12.98
CA VAL A 1 -17.71 -2.33 -11.98
C VAL A 1 -16.39 -2.09 -12.69
N ASP A 2 -15.79 -0.92 -12.53
CA ASP A 2 -14.64 -0.44 -13.32
C ASP A 2 -13.54 0.01 -12.35
N PHE A 3 -12.53 -0.84 -12.19
CA PHE A 3 -11.38 -0.65 -11.30
C PHE A 3 -10.10 -1.17 -11.95
N ASP A 4 -8.96 -0.67 -11.48
CA ASP A 4 -7.62 -1.10 -11.82
C ASP A 4 -6.75 -1.05 -10.55
N TYR A 5 -6.54 -2.23 -9.96
CA TYR A 5 -5.66 -2.44 -8.81
C TYR A 5 -4.27 -2.96 -9.24
N THR A 6 -3.84 -2.72 -10.49
CA THR A 6 -2.47 -3.04 -10.92
C THR A 6 -1.49 -2.22 -10.07
N PRO A 7 -0.64 -2.85 -9.24
CA PRO A 7 0.18 -2.13 -8.28
C PRO A 7 1.33 -1.40 -8.96
N LYS A 8 1.43 -0.09 -8.75
CA LYS A 8 2.59 0.72 -9.18
C LYS A 8 3.45 1.01 -7.97
N TRP A 9 4.49 0.20 -7.78
CA TRP A 9 5.43 0.31 -6.67
C TRP A 9 6.46 1.41 -6.93
N LYS A 10 6.68 2.28 -5.95
CA LYS A 10 7.80 3.22 -5.97
C LYS A 10 8.97 2.61 -5.21
N ARG A 11 9.92 2.09 -5.96
CA ARG A 11 11.20 1.59 -5.46
C ARG A 11 12.23 2.70 -5.51
N VAL A 12 12.90 2.96 -4.38
CA VAL A 12 13.92 4.01 -4.23
C VAL A 12 15.21 3.39 -3.71
N GLU A 13 16.35 3.91 -4.15
CA GLU A 13 17.65 3.60 -3.52
C GLU A 13 17.91 4.62 -2.42
N TRP A 14 18.24 4.16 -1.22
CA TRP A 14 18.50 5.04 -0.08
C TRP A 14 19.56 4.48 0.86
N GLY A 15 20.47 5.34 1.32
CA GLY A 15 21.59 4.95 2.16
C GLY A 15 22.78 4.42 1.36
N ALA A 16 23.26 3.22 1.69
CA ALA A 16 24.41 2.62 1.02
C ALA A 16 24.04 2.08 -0.38
N PRO A 17 24.98 2.08 -1.35
CA PRO A 17 24.75 1.54 -2.68
C PRO A 17 24.19 0.12 -2.65
N GLY A 18 23.17 -0.13 -3.46
CA GLY A 18 22.48 -1.43 -3.54
C GLY A 18 21.40 -1.66 -2.47
N GLN A 19 21.11 -0.68 -1.61
CA GLN A 19 20.00 -0.76 -0.66
C GLN A 19 18.76 -0.07 -1.23
N PHE A 20 17.71 -0.86 -1.44
CA PHE A 20 16.47 -0.38 -2.02
C PHE A 20 15.30 -0.55 -1.06
N TYR A 21 14.36 0.38 -1.16
CA TYR A 21 13.19 0.48 -0.32
C TYR A 21 11.95 0.71 -1.19
N LEU A 22 10.82 0.21 -0.72
CA LEU A 22 9.50 0.51 -1.23
C LEU A 22 8.90 1.61 -0.36
N ASP A 23 8.67 2.77 -0.96
CA ASP A 23 8.12 3.93 -0.25
C ASP A 23 6.59 3.98 -0.34
N GLU A 24 6.03 3.54 -1.46
CA GLU A 24 4.60 3.60 -1.72
C GLU A 24 4.18 2.56 -2.76
N VAL A 25 2.89 2.26 -2.77
CA VAL A 25 2.21 1.62 -3.90
C VAL A 25 1.02 2.49 -4.30
N THR A 26 0.84 2.67 -5.60
CA THR A 26 -0.30 3.39 -6.17
C THR A 26 -1.16 2.45 -7.00
N PHE A 27 -2.47 2.48 -6.77
CA PHE A 27 -3.46 1.80 -7.59
C PHE A 27 -4.09 2.81 -8.55
N PRO A 28 -4.06 2.59 -9.88
CA PRO A 28 -4.53 3.56 -10.87
C PRO A 28 -6.01 3.90 -10.75
N LYS A 29 -6.85 2.94 -10.33
CA LYS A 29 -8.29 3.17 -10.22
C LYS A 29 -8.93 2.31 -9.15
N VAL A 30 -9.21 2.90 -8.00
CA VAL A 30 -9.82 2.19 -6.86
C VAL A 30 -11.35 2.27 -6.86
N LEU A 31 -11.97 1.38 -6.10
CA LEU A 31 -13.39 1.48 -5.77
C LEU A 31 -13.63 2.71 -4.88
N LYS A 32 -14.78 3.37 -5.05
CA LYS A 32 -15.13 4.63 -4.35
C LYS A 32 -16.49 4.59 -3.67
N ASP A 33 -17.15 3.43 -3.67
CA ASP A 33 -18.46 3.21 -3.04
C ASP A 33 -18.38 3.24 -1.51
N LYS A 34 -17.21 2.88 -0.95
CA LYS A 34 -16.93 2.95 0.49
C LYS A 34 -15.57 3.62 0.74
N ARG A 35 -15.38 4.11 1.96
CA ARG A 35 -14.08 4.61 2.45
C ARG A 35 -13.21 3.44 2.92
N TYR A 36 -12.77 2.62 1.98
CA TYR A 36 -11.89 1.48 2.26
C TYR A 36 -10.59 1.90 2.92
N LYS A 37 -10.09 1.07 3.85
CA LYS A 37 -8.79 1.29 4.51
C LYS A 37 -7.76 0.30 3.99
N TYR A 38 -6.50 0.50 4.37
CA TYR A 38 -5.41 -0.38 3.97
C TYR A 38 -4.64 -0.90 5.18
N ARG A 39 -4.45 -2.22 5.23
CA ARG A 39 -3.50 -2.89 6.12
C ARG A 39 -2.21 -3.19 5.37
N VAL A 40 -1.06 -2.94 5.97
CA VAL A 40 0.25 -3.22 5.38
C VAL A 40 1.02 -4.20 6.26
N VAL A 41 1.56 -5.25 5.66
CA VAL A 41 2.37 -6.27 6.32
C VAL A 41 3.74 -6.36 5.64
N SER A 42 4.82 -6.33 6.42
CA SER A 42 6.20 -6.50 5.94
C SER A 42 6.76 -7.83 6.47
N GLY A 43 6.89 -8.82 5.61
CA GLY A 43 7.25 -10.19 6.00
C GLY A 43 6.21 -10.76 6.97
N SER A 44 6.62 -11.03 8.22
CA SER A 44 5.73 -11.45 9.30
C SER A 44 5.26 -10.32 10.21
N THR A 45 5.71 -9.09 9.97
CA THR A 45 5.39 -7.93 10.81
C THR A 45 4.17 -7.19 10.25
N ASP A 46 3.08 -7.17 11.01
CA ASP A 46 1.92 -6.33 10.72
C ASP A 46 2.21 -4.87 11.11
N LEU A 47 2.17 -3.96 10.13
CA LEU A 47 2.38 -2.52 10.34
C LEU A 47 1.05 -1.79 10.64
N GLY A 48 -0.06 -2.52 10.66
CA GLY A 48 -1.38 -2.04 11.03
C GLY A 48 -2.20 -1.48 9.88
N ILE A 49 -3.35 -0.93 10.26
CA ILE A 49 -4.34 -0.31 9.37
C ILE A 49 -4.24 1.20 9.49
N ARG A 50 -4.32 1.93 8.38
CA ARG A 50 -4.45 3.39 8.38
C ARG A 50 -5.61 3.87 7.53
N GLU A 51 -6.05 5.08 7.85
CA GLU A 51 -6.97 5.83 6.99
C GLU A 51 -6.34 6.07 5.62
N PRO A 52 -7.10 5.94 4.54
CA PRO A 52 -6.58 6.19 3.21
C PRO A 52 -6.43 7.70 2.96
N TYR A 53 -5.53 8.07 2.05
CA TYR A 53 -5.62 9.38 1.40
C TYR A 53 -6.88 9.48 0.54
N ASP A 54 -7.27 10.70 0.17
CA ASP A 54 -8.37 10.87 -0.78
C ASP A 54 -8.02 10.30 -2.16
N VAL A 55 -9.03 9.72 -2.81
CA VAL A 55 -8.93 9.24 -4.18
C VAL A 55 -8.77 10.43 -5.11
N GLN A 56 -7.73 10.39 -5.95
CA GLN A 56 -7.41 11.47 -6.87
C GLN A 56 -8.45 11.59 -7.99
N ALA A 57 -8.42 12.72 -8.70
CA ALA A 57 -9.37 13.01 -9.79
C ALA A 57 -9.33 11.96 -10.92
N ASP A 58 -8.16 11.38 -11.18
CA ASP A 58 -7.95 10.30 -12.15
C ASP A 58 -8.43 8.91 -11.66
N GLY A 59 -8.86 8.82 -10.39
CA GLY A 59 -9.28 7.58 -9.76
C GLY A 59 -8.19 6.85 -8.99
N SER A 60 -6.96 7.34 -9.05
CA SER A 60 -5.84 6.69 -8.39
C SER A 60 -5.86 6.91 -6.88
N GLN A 61 -5.30 5.96 -6.15
CA GLN A 61 -5.09 6.10 -4.72
C GLN A 61 -3.73 5.52 -4.35
N ARG A 62 -3.01 6.31 -3.55
CA ARG A 62 -1.67 6.00 -3.09
C ARG A 62 -1.71 5.53 -1.64
N ILE A 63 -0.89 4.53 -1.33
CA ILE A 63 -0.58 4.10 0.03
C ILE A 63 0.89 4.40 0.29
N ASN A 64 1.15 5.27 1.26
CA ASN A 64 2.50 5.72 1.62
C ASN A 64 3.03 4.91 2.81
N PHE A 65 3.99 4.01 2.56
CA PHE A 65 4.52 3.11 3.58
C PHE A 65 5.32 3.82 4.66
N LEU A 66 5.81 5.04 4.41
CA LEU A 66 6.49 5.83 5.44
C LEU A 66 5.55 6.11 6.61
N GLU A 67 4.24 6.26 6.38
CA GLU A 67 3.29 6.43 7.48
C GLU A 67 3.14 5.16 8.30
N TYR A 68 3.19 3.99 7.66
CA TYR A 68 3.10 2.69 8.32
C TYR A 68 4.39 2.32 9.07
N ASN A 69 5.54 2.77 8.57
CA ASN A 69 6.85 2.33 9.02
C ASN A 69 7.69 3.49 9.57
N GLN A 70 7.09 4.29 10.46
CA GLN A 70 7.78 5.29 11.30
C GLN A 70 8.63 6.32 10.52
N GLY A 71 8.17 6.73 9.35
CA GLY A 71 8.84 7.69 8.47
C GLY A 71 9.82 7.07 7.46
N TYR A 72 9.96 5.74 7.41
CA TYR A 72 10.89 5.04 6.53
C TYR A 72 10.16 4.19 5.50
N GLY A 73 10.72 4.05 4.30
CA GLY A 73 10.30 3.01 3.36
C GLY A 73 10.56 1.60 3.92
N ILE A 74 10.00 0.58 3.28
CA ILE A 74 10.22 -0.83 3.68
C ILE A 74 11.30 -1.42 2.77
N ARG A 75 12.32 -2.08 3.33
CA ARG A 75 13.36 -2.74 2.50
C ARG A 75 12.73 -3.68 1.48
N ASP A 76 13.15 -3.58 0.23
CA ASP A 76 12.60 -4.41 -0.86
C ASP A 76 12.98 -5.90 -0.75
N THR A 77 13.95 -6.23 0.11
CA THR A 77 14.24 -7.60 0.51
C THR A 77 13.15 -8.22 1.39
N ASN A 78 12.27 -7.41 1.97
CA ASN A 78 11.10 -7.88 2.70
C ASN A 78 9.90 -7.90 1.76
N THR A 79 9.16 -9.01 1.79
CA THR A 79 7.87 -9.10 1.09
C THR A 79 6.85 -8.14 1.73
N VAL A 80 6.38 -7.16 0.97
CA VAL A 80 5.33 -6.22 1.42
C VAL A 80 3.99 -6.69 0.88
N THR A 81 3.02 -6.93 1.77
CA THR A 81 1.66 -7.31 1.41
C THR A 81 0.69 -6.21 1.82
N VAL A 82 -0.19 -5.82 0.90
CA VAL A 82 -1.23 -4.80 1.15
C VAL A 82 -2.60 -5.45 1.06
N TYR A 83 -3.42 -5.21 2.07
CA TYR A 83 -4.81 -5.65 2.13
C TYR A 83 -5.75 -4.45 2.06
N LEU A 84 -6.84 -4.58 1.31
CA LEU A 84 -8.01 -3.71 1.40
C LEU A 84 -8.84 -4.15 2.60
N VAL A 85 -9.30 -3.21 3.42
CA VAL A 85 -10.17 -3.48 4.57
C VAL A 85 -11.52 -2.82 4.33
N ASP A 86 -12.58 -3.63 4.27
CA ASP A 86 -13.96 -3.14 4.19
C ASP A 86 -14.36 -2.48 5.53
N PRO A 87 -14.74 -1.20 5.54
CA PRO A 87 -15.02 -0.47 6.78
C PRO A 87 -16.31 -0.93 7.49
N GLU A 88 -17.21 -1.62 6.79
CA GLU A 88 -18.50 -2.05 7.33
C GLU A 88 -18.42 -3.46 7.94
N THR A 89 -17.60 -4.33 7.35
CA THR A 89 -17.52 -5.75 7.75
C THR A 89 -16.20 -6.12 8.42
N ALA A 90 -15.21 -5.22 8.41
CA ALA A 90 -13.82 -5.51 8.78
C ALA A 90 -13.18 -6.68 7.99
N THR A 91 -13.80 -7.10 6.87
CA THR A 91 -13.25 -8.15 6.02
C THR A 91 -12.04 -7.60 5.27
N GLU A 92 -11.01 -8.42 5.18
CA GLU A 92 -9.77 -8.07 4.50
C GLU A 92 -9.57 -8.85 3.21
N TYR A 93 -9.14 -8.16 2.17
CA TYR A 93 -8.84 -8.73 0.86
C TYR A 93 -7.40 -8.41 0.48
N LYS A 94 -6.58 -9.44 0.24
CA LYS A 94 -5.22 -9.24 -0.25
C LYS A 94 -5.28 -8.59 -1.64
N LEU A 95 -4.78 -7.36 -1.76
CA LEU A 95 -4.74 -6.64 -3.04
C LEU A 95 -3.47 -6.97 -3.82
N THR A 96 -2.33 -6.93 -3.14
CA THR A 96 -1.03 -7.09 -3.78
C THR A 96 0.02 -7.58 -2.81
N GLN A 97 1.11 -8.08 -3.37
CA GLN A 97 2.32 -8.47 -2.67
C GLN A 97 3.51 -8.10 -3.55
N SER A 98 4.52 -7.43 -2.99
CA SER A 98 5.79 -7.20 -3.69
C SER A 98 6.49 -8.53 -3.94
N GLN A 99 7.20 -8.63 -5.07
CA GLN A 99 8.07 -9.79 -5.33
C GLN A 99 9.31 -9.77 -4.46
#